data_AF-A0A2D7HKJ5-F1
#
_entry.id   AF-A0A2D7HKJ5-F1
#
_cell.length_a   1.000
_cell.length_b   1.000
_cell.length_c   1.000
_cell.angle_alpha   90.00
_cell.angle_beta   90.00
_cell.angle_gamma   90.00
#
_symmetry.space_group_name_H-M   'P 1'
#
loop_
_entity.id
_entity.type
_entity.pdbx_description
1 polymer ?
#
loop_
_entity_poly.entity_id
_entity_poly.type
_entity_poly.pdbx_seq_one_letter_code
_entity_poly.pdbx_strand_id
1 'polypeptide(L)'
;MQVDVSGQCSRKSDSFDIEATELHGDLLKLVVAYGGGCETHRFVVWTDNSFSQSQPPLIKLFVAHDSNGDGCEALIQRALWIDLVPIKAAFLKANPGQGSGIVSIELENSGSSVQYKF
;
A
#
# COMPACT_ATOMS: atom_id res chain seq x y z
N MET A 1 -8.69 -4.69 0.15
CA MET A 1 -8.88 -3.22 0.32
C MET A 1 -8.32 -2.53 -0.92
N GLN A 2 -8.75 -1.32 -1.24
CA GLN A 2 -8.26 -0.57 -2.40
C GLN A 2 -7.33 0.56 -1.97
N VAL A 3 -6.46 0.98 -2.87
CA VAL A 3 -5.62 2.17 -2.66
C VAL A 3 -6.47 3.43 -2.85
N ASP A 4 -6.43 4.33 -1.87
CA ASP A 4 -6.95 5.69 -2.01
C ASP A 4 -5.99 6.54 -2.86
N VAL A 5 -6.50 6.97 -4.02
CA VAL A 5 -5.77 7.78 -5.02
C VAL A 5 -6.24 9.24 -5.05
N SER A 6 -7.02 9.68 -4.07
CA SER A 6 -7.55 11.05 -3.99
C SER A 6 -6.48 12.10 -3.66
N GLY A 7 -5.32 11.66 -3.16
CA GLY A 7 -4.22 12.53 -2.73
C GLY A 7 -4.39 13.13 -1.32
N GLN A 8 -5.51 12.87 -0.63
CA GLN A 8 -5.73 13.33 0.75
C GLN A 8 -5.17 12.32 1.74
N CYS A 9 -3.97 12.59 2.24
CA CYS A 9 -3.18 11.60 2.97
C CYS A 9 -2.92 12.04 4.42
N SER A 10 -3.40 11.27 5.40
CA SER A 10 -2.95 11.39 6.79
C SER A 10 -1.83 10.40 7.06
N ARG A 11 -0.66 10.90 7.46
CA ARG A 11 0.51 10.10 7.89
C ARG A 11 0.43 9.63 9.34
N LYS A 12 -0.69 9.86 10.03
CA LYS A 12 -0.90 9.31 11.37
C LYS A 12 -1.05 7.79 11.24
N SER A 13 -0.20 7.05 11.94
CA SER A 13 -0.23 5.60 12.01
C SER A 13 0.27 5.14 13.37
N ASP A 14 -0.39 4.15 13.94
CA ASP A 14 0.16 3.35 15.03
C ASP A 14 1.22 2.40 14.48
N SER A 15 2.09 1.90 15.37
CA SER A 15 3.21 1.04 14.98
C SER A 15 2.75 -0.32 14.44
N PHE A 16 3.45 -0.79 13.40
CA PHE A 16 3.35 -2.11 12.83
C PHE A 16 4.60 -2.35 11.97
N ASP A 17 4.91 -3.61 11.69
CA ASP A 17 5.99 -4.02 10.81
C ASP A 17 5.43 -4.63 9.51
N ILE A 18 6.16 -4.48 8.41
CA ILE A 18 5.91 -5.17 7.15
C ILE A 18 6.95 -6.27 7.01
N GLU A 19 6.51 -7.51 7.19
CA GLU A 19 7.36 -8.70 7.19
C GLU A 19 7.62 -9.23 5.78
N ALA A 20 6.63 -9.14 4.89
CA ALA A 20 6.75 -9.61 3.52
C ALA A 20 5.83 -8.82 2.57
N THR A 21 6.27 -8.74 1.31
CA THR A 21 5.52 -8.10 0.22
C THR A 21 5.55 -9.02 -0.99
N GLU A 22 4.37 -9.40 -1.51
CA GLU A 22 4.23 -10.31 -2.65
C GLU A 22 3.19 -9.75 -3.64
N LEU A 23 3.51 -9.79 -4.94
CA LEU A 23 2.60 -9.33 -5.98
C LEU A 23 1.91 -10.52 -6.67
N HIS A 24 0.58 -10.46 -6.79
CA HIS A 24 -0.27 -11.47 -7.40
C HIS A 24 -1.21 -10.81 -8.43
N GLY A 25 -0.71 -10.56 -9.64
CA GLY A 25 -1.45 -9.82 -10.66
C GLY A 25 -1.75 -8.40 -10.19
N ASP A 26 -3.03 -8.02 -10.16
CA ASP A 26 -3.49 -6.70 -9.70
C ASP A 26 -3.63 -6.62 -8.16
N LEU A 27 -3.19 -7.65 -7.42
CA LEU A 27 -3.22 -7.68 -5.95
C LEU A 27 -1.82 -7.62 -5.35
N LEU A 28 -1.61 -6.71 -4.41
CA LEU A 28 -0.43 -6.67 -3.54
C LEU A 28 -0.77 -7.27 -2.18
N LYS A 29 -0.09 -8.36 -1.83
CA LYS A 29 -0.17 -8.99 -0.52
C LYS A 29 0.94 -8.41 0.37
N LEU A 30 0.54 -7.78 1.48
CA LEU A 30 1.45 -7.35 2.54
C LEU A 30 1.23 -8.21 3.78
N VAL A 31 2.28 -8.87 4.26
CA VAL A 31 2.25 -9.54 5.56
C VAL A 31 2.70 -8.52 6.59
N VAL A 32 1.80 -8.16 7.50
CA VAL A 32 2.04 -7.19 8.56
C VAL A 32 2.06 -7.87 9.93
N ALA A 33 2.84 -7.31 10.85
CA ALA A 33 2.86 -7.69 12.26
C ALA A 33 2.61 -6.48 13.15
N TYR A 34 1.78 -6.61 14.18
CA TYR A 34 1.47 -5.52 15.11
C TYR A 34 1.06 -6.05 16.49
N GLY A 35 1.25 -5.24 17.53
CA GLY A 35 0.77 -5.54 18.89
C GLY A 35 -0.73 -5.23 19.04
N GLY A 36 -1.42 -6.00 19.89
CA GLY A 36 -2.83 -5.79 20.23
C GLY A 36 -3.60 -7.12 20.33
N GLY A 37 -4.82 -7.14 19.80
CA GLY A 37 -5.65 -8.34 19.68
C GLY A 37 -6.95 -8.31 20.48
N CYS A 38 -7.21 -7.22 21.21
CA CYS A 38 -8.42 -7.01 21.99
C CYS A 38 -9.39 -6.07 21.25
N GLU A 39 -8.87 -5.11 20.50
CA GLU A 39 -9.66 -4.17 19.71
C GLU A 39 -9.60 -4.48 18.22
N THR A 40 -10.49 -3.84 17.45
CA THR A 40 -10.44 -3.94 16.00
C THR A 40 -9.35 -3.04 15.43
N HIS A 41 -8.41 -3.61 14.68
CA HIS A 41 -7.38 -2.85 13.99
C HIS A 41 -7.80 -2.51 12.56
N ARG A 42 -7.62 -1.26 12.15
CA ARG A 42 -7.95 -0.79 10.80
C ARG A 42 -6.69 -0.42 10.02
N PHE A 43 -6.68 -0.80 8.75
CA PHE A 43 -5.64 -0.44 7.81
C PHE A 43 -6.25 0.30 6.62
N VAL A 44 -5.57 1.37 6.19
CA VAL A 44 -5.88 2.10 4.96
C VAL A 44 -4.59 2.29 4.17
N VAL A 45 -4.70 2.34 2.84
CA VAL A 45 -3.56 2.51 1.95
C VAL A 45 -3.85 3.69 1.07
N TRP A 46 -2.91 4.64 1.02
CA TRP A 46 -3.08 5.86 0.23
C TRP A 46 -1.81 6.18 -0.56
N THR A 47 -2.00 7.02 -1.57
CA THR A 47 -0.94 7.62 -2.37
C THR A 47 -1.27 9.09 -2.63
N ASP A 48 -0.24 9.91 -2.82
CA ASP A 48 -0.38 11.27 -3.34
C ASP A 48 -0.73 11.30 -4.85
N ASN A 49 -0.84 10.11 -5.47
CA ASN A 49 -1.13 9.91 -6.88
C ASN A 49 -0.11 10.60 -7.81
N SER A 50 1.13 10.74 -7.34
CA SER A 50 2.23 11.34 -8.09
C SER A 50 3.19 10.26 -8.60
N PHE A 51 3.30 10.16 -9.92
CA PHE A 51 4.27 9.29 -10.56
C PHE A 51 5.57 10.07 -10.81
N SER A 52 6.70 9.50 -10.41
CA SER A 52 8.02 10.08 -10.68
C SER A 52 8.34 10.04 -12.18
N GLN A 53 9.31 10.87 -12.60
CA GLN A 53 9.85 10.86 -13.97
C GLN A 53 10.92 9.78 -14.19
N SER A 54 11.01 8.75 -13.33
CA SER A 54 11.93 7.63 -13.52
C SER A 54 11.43 6.63 -14.56
N GLN A 55 12.28 5.68 -14.93
CA GLN A 55 11.92 4.60 -15.84
C GLN A 55 12.31 3.24 -15.22
N PRO A 56 11.35 2.42 -14.75
CA PRO A 56 9.90 2.67 -14.76
C PRO A 56 9.47 3.82 -13.82
N PRO A 57 8.31 4.46 -14.05
CA PRO A 57 7.75 5.44 -13.14
C PRO A 57 7.52 4.85 -11.76
N LEU A 58 7.83 5.63 -10.72
CA LEU A 58 7.68 5.22 -9.33
C LEU A 58 6.49 5.94 -8.69
N ILE A 59 5.70 5.21 -7.92
CA ILE A 59 4.66 5.74 -7.06
C ILE A 59 4.86 5.26 -5.63
N LYS A 60 4.58 6.13 -4.67
CA LYS A 60 4.70 5.82 -3.25
C LYS A 60 3.35 5.48 -2.67
N LEU A 61 3.29 4.39 -1.91
CA LEU A 61 2.14 4.02 -1.09
C LEU A 61 2.53 4.13 0.38
N PHE A 62 1.63 4.67 1.18
CA PHE A 62 1.71 4.62 2.63
C PHE A 62 0.54 3.79 3.16
N VAL A 63 0.86 2.91 4.09
CA VAL A 63 -0.10 2.09 4.82
C VAL A 63 -0.24 2.70 6.21
N ALA A 64 -1.44 3.16 6.54
CA ALA A 64 -1.75 3.68 7.87
C ALA A 64 -2.46 2.59 8.69
N HIS A 65 -2.01 2.42 9.93
CA HIS A 65 -2.58 1.53 10.93
C HIS A 65 -3.25 2.34 12.04
N ASP A 66 -4.43 1.91 12.47
CA ASP A 66 -5.19 2.47 13.58
C ASP A 66 -5.56 1.32 14.53
N SER A 67 -4.92 1.29 15.71
CA SER A 67 -5.12 0.26 16.73
C SER A 67 -6.33 0.53 17.61
N ASN A 68 -7.00 1.68 17.45
CA ASN A 68 -8.05 2.15 18.36
C ASN A 68 -7.62 2.19 19.84
N GLY A 69 -6.33 2.36 20.11
CA GLY A 69 -5.80 2.42 21.47
C GLY A 69 -5.64 1.06 22.15
N ASP A 70 -5.57 -0.03 21.37
CA ASP A 70 -5.34 -1.38 21.92
C ASP A 70 -4.00 -1.46 22.68
N GLY A 71 -4.09 -1.78 23.97
CA GLY A 71 -2.95 -1.97 24.87
C GLY A 71 -2.59 -3.44 25.12
N CYS A 72 -3.27 -4.39 24.47
CA CYS A 72 -2.98 -5.81 24.63
C CYS A 72 -1.63 -6.21 24.03
N GLU A 73 -0.98 -7.21 24.64
CA GLU A 73 0.41 -7.57 24.34
C GLU A 73 0.55 -8.72 23.32
N ALA A 74 -0.54 -9.16 22.68
CA ALA A 74 -0.41 -10.24 21.70
C ALA A 74 0.24 -9.70 20.41
N LEU A 75 1.12 -10.51 19.82
CA LEU A 75 1.69 -10.23 18.51
C LEU A 75 0.79 -10.84 17.44
N ILE A 76 0.13 -9.99 16.65
CA ILE A 76 -0.77 -10.39 15.58
C ILE A 76 -0.04 -10.30 14.24
N GLN A 77 -0.12 -11.37 13.46
CA GLN A 77 0.36 -11.40 12.07
C GLN A 77 -0.81 -11.59 11.11
N ARG A 78 -0.89 -10.75 10.06
CA ARG A 78 -2.00 -10.78 9.11
C ARG A 78 -1.54 -10.47 7.69
N ALA A 79 -2.18 -11.10 6.71
CA ALA A 79 -2.05 -10.71 5.30
C ALA A 79 -3.10 -9.65 4.93
N LEU A 80 -2.65 -8.49 4.46
CA LEU A 80 -3.45 -7.46 3.82
C LEU A 80 -3.40 -7.67 2.30
N TRP A 81 -4.58 -7.77 1.67
CA TRP A 81 -4.70 -7.86 0.22
C TRP A 81 -5.16 -6.51 -0.32
N ILE A 82 -4.28 -5.85 -1.06
CA ILE A 82 -4.46 -4.51 -1.60
C ILE A 82 -4.69 -4.62 -3.11
N ASP A 83 -5.80 -4.07 -3.57
CA ASP A 83 -6.17 -3.97 -4.96
C ASP A 83 -5.47 -2.75 -5.60
N LEU A 84 -4.62 -3.04 -6.60
CA LEU A 84 -3.82 -2.07 -7.35
C LEU A 84 -4.50 -1.58 -8.63
N VAL A 85 -5.73 -2.00 -8.93
CA VAL A 85 -6.50 -1.49 -10.07
C VAL A 85 -6.62 0.05 -10.04
N PRO A 86 -6.82 0.73 -8.89
CA PRO A 86 -6.80 2.19 -8.83
C PRO A 86 -5.49 2.81 -9.33
N ILE A 87 -4.34 2.19 -9.02
CA ILE A 87 -3.02 2.65 -9.47
C ILE A 87 -2.87 2.45 -10.98
N LYS A 88 -3.27 1.27 -11.49
CA LYS A 88 -3.31 0.99 -12.93
C LYS A 88 -4.17 2.01 -13.67
N ALA A 89 -5.37 2.29 -13.18
CA ALA A 89 -6.27 3.28 -13.78
C ALA A 89 -5.67 4.70 -13.78
N ALA A 90 -5.04 5.11 -12.68
CA ALA A 90 -4.36 6.40 -12.58
C ALA A 90 -3.20 6.52 -13.58
N PHE A 91 -2.39 5.46 -13.71
CA PHE A 91 -1.29 5.41 -14.67
C PHE A 91 -1.77 5.52 -16.12
N LEU A 92 -2.79 4.75 -16.50
CA LEU A 92 -3.36 4.77 -17.86
C LEU A 92 -4.01 6.11 -18.19
N LYS A 93 -4.63 6.78 -17.21
CA LYS A 93 -5.16 8.14 -17.37
C LYS A 93 -4.05 9.16 -17.62
N ALA A 94 -2.92 9.03 -16.94
CA ALA A 94 -1.75 9.88 -17.14
C ALA A 94 -1.02 9.59 -18.47
N ASN A 95 -1.19 8.39 -19.03
CA ASN A 95 -0.54 7.94 -20.27
C ASN A 95 -1.57 7.40 -21.29
N PRO A 96 -2.36 8.29 -21.92
CA PRO A 96 -3.38 7.87 -22.88
C PRO A 96 -2.80 7.06 -24.05
N GLY A 97 -3.50 5.98 -24.43
CA GLY A 97 -3.10 5.13 -25.56
C GLY A 97 -2.17 3.97 -25.19
N GLN A 98 -1.70 3.87 -23.94
CA GLN A 98 -1.07 2.66 -23.42
C GLN A 98 -2.14 1.69 -22.91
N GLY A 99 -1.98 0.38 -23.16
CA GLY A 99 -2.85 -0.68 -22.63
C GLY A 99 -2.18 -1.56 -21.57
N SER A 100 -0.87 -1.38 -21.39
CA SER A 100 -0.02 -2.13 -20.47
C SER A 100 1.10 -1.22 -19.94
N GLY A 101 1.65 -1.52 -18.77
CA GLY A 101 2.69 -0.71 -18.14
C GLY A 101 3.49 -1.44 -17.09
N ILE A 102 4.62 -0.84 -16.69
CA ILE A 102 5.39 -1.25 -15.51
C ILE A 102 5.52 -0.03 -14.61
N VAL A 103 5.09 -0.16 -13.36
CA VAL A 103 5.18 0.86 -12.31
C VAL A 103 5.97 0.29 -11.14
N SER A 104 6.96 1.04 -10.66
CA SER A 104 7.62 0.74 -9.39
C SER A 104 6.74 1.25 -8.25
N ILE A 105 6.31 0.35 -7.36
CA ILE A 105 5.56 0.69 -6.15
C ILE A 105 6.53 0.65 -4.98
N GLU A 106 6.73 1.78 -4.31
CA GLU A 106 7.51 1.89 -3.07
C GLU A 106 6.58 1.99 -1.87
N LEU A 107 6.79 1.15 -0.86
CA LEU A 107 6.09 1.24 0.43
C LEU A 107 6.87 2.17 1.35
N GLU A 108 6.32 3.34 1.66
CA GLU A 108 7.00 4.33 2.51
C GLU A 108 7.29 3.79 3.91
N ASN A 109 6.44 2.91 4.45
CA ASN A 109 6.58 2.39 5.81
C ASN A 109 7.83 1.52 6.01
N SER A 110 8.29 0.84 4.96
CA SER A 110 9.42 -0.11 5.03
C SER A 110 10.56 0.22 4.07
N GLY A 111 10.35 1.11 3.10
CA GLY A 111 11.29 1.39 2.01
C GLY A 111 11.39 0.26 0.97
N SER A 112 10.63 -0.83 1.12
CA SER A 112 10.62 -1.92 0.14
C SER A 112 9.91 -1.49 -1.14
N SER A 113 10.30 -2.06 -2.28
CA SER A 113 9.67 -1.79 -3.57
C SER A 113 9.35 -3.06 -4.34
N VAL A 114 8.30 -2.98 -5.17
CA VAL A 114 7.91 -4.04 -6.11
C VAL A 114 7.66 -3.46 -7.50
N GLN A 115 7.89 -4.27 -8.54
CA GLN A 115 7.53 -3.90 -9.90
C GLN A 115 6.15 -4.47 -10.24
N TYR A 116 5.18 -3.58 -10.44
CA TYR A 116 3.84 -3.93 -10.86
C TYR A 116 3.72 -3.83 -12.37
N LYS A 117 3.50 -4.98 -13.02
CA LYS A 117 3.31 -5.10 -14.46
C LYS A 117 1.86 -5.49 -14.74
N PHE A 118 1.22 -4.76 -15.65
CA PHE A 118 -0.16 -4.97 -16.06
C PHE A 118 -0.40 -4.64 -17.53
#